data_AF-A0A3D0K0M9-F1
#
_entry.id   AF-A0A3D0K0M9-F1
#
_cell.length_a   1.000
_cell.length_b   1.000
_cell.length_c   1.000
_cell.angle_alpha   90.00
_cell.angle_beta   90.00
_cell.angle_gamma   90.00
#
_symmetry.space_group_name_H-M   'P 1'
#
loop_
_entity.id
_entity.type
_entity.pdbx_description
1 polymer ?
#
loop_
_entity_poly.entity_id
_entity_poly.type
_entity_poly.pdbx_seq_one_letter_code
_entity_poly.pdbx_strand_id
1 'polypeptide(L)'
;CSGDIWGPLDGPDGEVNVSDLLKVIADWNQVGDGVSRPAADCAPLPSGDCTVDVSDLLKVIADWGSVCEPAATGSCCVAPGECFDDVVLDDCPIGNWTENTSCSDVGCEVVELDLYLNELRTSHPGPDDDEYVELAGAPGTSLDNVWYVLIEDSNSSGDYGVVDEAVLLTGYTMPSDGIFLIAEETMTLATPDLVVELNHENGDQATYLLVRDFTGFEGDDLDTDDDGQLDVVPWSSVIDSVAFLGPDPDDGNAVYSDTTVGPDGNFVPGHAIRCGAGSWNVGCFDLLADTPGAANNCESGDSDGDGEIDTCDNCPDLANEDQADCDGDGIGDVCAIADGLATDCNANGIPDSCDTDCDGNGIPDDCDLADGASDCDGNGILDACEDDCNSNGIADPCDITDGTSFDDNGNGVPDDCEGDVPTTLWINEFHYDNTGADLNEFVEVVLLDGVDPSQVTVSLYNGNGGGVYQSRNVGSDFTAGEAGAGYTVYSLIFDANGIQNGPDAICIDLNGQVAMFISYEGAFAATDGPAAGLSSVDIGVEEGGSGTPNSSLGLTGTGGSSAEFTWTEIIDLANPGASNEGQTITVP
;
A
#
# COMPACT_ATOMS: atom_id res chain seq x y z
N CYS A 1 -7.42 66.48 20.71
CA CYS A 1 -8.51 65.97 21.60
C CYS A 1 -9.73 65.75 20.72
N SER A 2 -10.68 64.88 21.09
CA SER A 2 -11.73 64.51 20.11
C SER A 2 -12.83 65.56 19.89
N GLY A 3 -12.91 66.62 20.71
CA GLY A 3 -13.83 67.74 20.45
C GLY A 3 -13.27 68.82 19.50
N ASP A 4 -12.01 68.72 19.08
CA ASP A 4 -11.36 69.64 18.12
C ASP A 4 -11.45 69.02 16.73
N ILE A 5 -12.40 69.52 15.93
CA ILE A 5 -12.83 68.95 14.66
C ILE A 5 -12.77 69.98 13.52
N TRP A 6 -12.81 71.28 13.82
CA TRP A 6 -12.94 72.30 12.78
C TRP A 6 -12.46 73.69 13.19
N GLY A 7 -11.64 74.30 12.35
CA GLY A 7 -11.12 75.66 12.49
C GLY A 7 -10.90 76.39 11.16
N PRO A 8 -10.15 77.51 11.15
CA PRO A 8 -9.99 78.41 10.00
C PRO A 8 -9.33 77.83 8.74
N LEU A 9 -8.75 76.63 8.82
CA LEU A 9 -8.05 75.94 7.73
C LEU A 9 -8.78 74.70 7.23
N ASP A 10 -10.09 74.62 7.44
CA ASP A 10 -10.95 73.49 7.02
C ASP A 10 -10.54 72.14 7.65
N GLY A 11 -10.21 72.16 8.94
CA GLY A 11 -9.88 71.00 9.77
C GLY A 11 -9.59 71.41 11.24
N PRO A 12 -9.29 70.47 12.15
CA PRO A 12 -8.95 70.74 13.56
C PRO A 12 -7.83 71.77 13.70
N ASP A 13 -7.95 72.71 14.65
CA ASP A 13 -7.01 73.83 14.80
C ASP A 13 -6.28 73.89 16.15
N GLY A 14 -6.48 72.88 17.01
CA GLY A 14 -5.89 72.79 18.33
C GLY A 14 -6.70 73.48 19.42
N GLU A 15 -7.87 74.05 19.13
CA GLU A 15 -8.72 74.70 20.12
C GLU A 15 -10.19 74.30 19.97
N VAL A 16 -10.77 73.66 21.00
CA VAL A 16 -12.22 73.38 20.99
C VAL A 16 -12.99 74.66 21.25
N ASN A 17 -13.58 75.22 20.20
CA ASN A 17 -14.21 76.51 20.22
C ASN A 17 -15.52 76.54 19.40
N VAL A 18 -15.96 77.75 19.06
CA VAL A 18 -17.22 77.96 18.33
C VAL A 18 -17.20 77.34 16.93
N SER A 19 -16.03 77.21 16.32
CA SER A 19 -15.86 76.66 14.98
C SER A 19 -16.25 75.18 14.93
N ASP A 20 -15.83 74.40 15.93
CA ASP A 20 -16.18 72.99 16.10
C ASP A 20 -17.69 72.78 16.28
N LEU A 21 -18.27 73.58 17.17
CA LEU A 21 -19.71 73.52 17.45
C LEU A 21 -20.53 73.86 16.22
N LEU A 22 -20.10 74.87 15.45
CA LEU A 22 -20.75 75.23 14.20
C LEU A 22 -20.61 74.13 13.15
N LYS A 23 -19.52 73.34 13.17
CA LYS A 23 -19.35 72.22 12.25
C LYS A 23 -20.32 71.08 12.53
N VAL A 24 -20.52 70.69 13.79
CA VAL A 24 -21.56 69.69 14.18
C VAL A 24 -22.94 70.15 13.76
N ILE A 25 -23.26 71.44 13.96
CA ILE A 25 -24.55 71.99 13.56
C ILE A 25 -24.71 72.00 12.03
N ALA A 26 -23.64 72.30 11.30
CA ALA A 26 -23.65 72.35 9.83
C ALA A 26 -23.80 70.95 9.21
N ASP A 27 -23.20 69.93 9.83
CA ASP A 27 -23.21 68.55 9.34
C ASP A 27 -24.31 67.70 9.96
N TRP A 28 -25.21 68.28 10.75
CA TRP A 28 -26.23 67.54 11.49
C TRP A 28 -27.03 66.56 10.62
N ASN A 29 -27.16 65.30 11.08
CA ASN A 29 -27.74 64.16 10.37
C ASN A 29 -27.00 63.70 9.10
N GLN A 30 -25.76 64.14 8.84
CA GLN A 30 -24.95 63.48 7.83
C GLN A 30 -24.56 62.07 8.29
N VAL A 31 -24.49 61.16 7.33
CA VAL A 31 -24.13 59.76 7.55
C VAL A 31 -22.99 59.40 6.60
N GLY A 32 -21.95 58.74 7.12
CA GLY A 32 -20.82 58.25 6.33
C GLY A 32 -21.24 57.19 5.31
N ASP A 33 -20.43 56.99 4.28
CA ASP A 33 -20.69 56.03 3.19
C ASP A 33 -20.05 54.64 3.43
N GLY A 34 -19.48 54.43 4.61
CA GLY A 34 -18.73 53.23 4.97
C GLY A 34 -17.25 53.26 4.57
N VAL A 35 -16.82 54.29 3.82
CA VAL A 35 -15.42 54.53 3.43
C VAL A 35 -14.90 55.85 4.02
N SER A 36 -15.77 56.84 4.24
CA SER A 36 -15.45 58.15 4.82
C SER A 36 -16.54 58.59 5.79
N ARG A 37 -16.13 59.02 6.99
CA ARG A 37 -17.05 59.63 7.97
C ARG A 37 -17.25 61.12 7.72
N PRO A 38 -18.40 61.70 8.09
CA PRO A 38 -18.57 63.15 8.08
C PRO A 38 -17.55 63.84 9.00
N ALA A 39 -17.08 65.04 8.62
CA ALA A 39 -16.03 65.73 9.38
C ALA A 39 -16.44 66.08 10.83
N ALA A 40 -17.74 66.15 11.12
CA ALA A 40 -18.24 66.45 12.45
C ALA A 40 -18.53 65.22 13.33
N ASP A 41 -18.37 64.00 12.80
CA ASP A 41 -18.58 62.75 13.53
C ASP A 41 -17.32 62.42 14.36
N CYS A 42 -17.42 62.68 15.66
CA CYS A 42 -16.34 62.67 16.63
C CYS A 42 -16.69 61.90 17.92
N ALA A 43 -17.92 61.43 18.06
CA ALA A 43 -18.36 60.59 19.16
C ALA A 43 -19.47 59.62 18.72
N PRO A 44 -19.46 58.37 19.21
CA PRO A 44 -18.59 57.80 20.23
C PRO A 44 -17.14 57.50 19.78
N LEU A 45 -16.22 57.42 20.74
CA LEU A 45 -14.81 57.11 20.52
C LEU A 45 -14.59 55.64 20.10
N PRO A 46 -13.48 55.31 19.42
CA PRO A 46 -12.33 56.16 19.08
C PRO A 46 -12.52 57.04 17.82
N SER A 47 -13.45 56.67 16.93
CA SER A 47 -13.49 57.22 15.56
C SER A 47 -14.87 57.68 15.07
N GLY A 48 -15.81 57.99 15.98
CA GLY A 48 -17.20 58.31 15.61
C GLY A 48 -18.03 57.06 15.33
N ASP A 49 -19.34 57.21 15.10
CA ASP A 49 -20.25 56.12 14.70
C ASP A 49 -20.84 56.25 13.30
N CYS A 50 -20.19 57.05 12.45
CA CYS A 50 -20.61 57.43 11.10
C CYS A 50 -21.87 58.28 11.06
N THR A 51 -22.38 58.80 12.18
CA THR A 51 -23.56 59.67 12.21
C THR A 51 -23.29 60.95 12.99
N VAL A 52 -23.61 62.11 12.39
CA VAL A 52 -23.48 63.39 13.10
C VAL A 52 -24.76 63.66 13.88
N ASP A 53 -24.71 63.47 15.20
CA ASP A 53 -25.86 63.55 16.07
C ASP A 53 -25.59 64.30 17.40
N VAL A 54 -26.46 64.07 18.39
CA VAL A 54 -26.35 64.72 19.71
C VAL A 54 -25.11 64.31 20.48
N SER A 55 -24.53 63.15 20.19
CA SER A 55 -23.33 62.62 20.82
C SER A 55 -22.13 63.48 20.48
N ASP A 56 -21.97 63.85 19.21
CA ASP A 56 -20.92 64.76 18.73
C ASP A 56 -21.04 66.14 19.34
N LEU A 57 -22.26 66.66 19.36
CA LEU A 57 -22.55 67.97 19.94
C LEU A 57 -22.20 68.01 21.42
N LEU A 58 -22.59 66.97 22.16
CA LEU A 58 -22.25 66.84 23.57
C LEU A 58 -20.75 66.67 23.78
N LYS A 59 -20.04 66.03 22.83
CA LYS A 59 -18.59 65.88 22.92
C LYS A 59 -17.85 67.20 22.75
N VAL A 60 -18.19 67.99 21.73
CA VAL A 60 -17.63 69.33 21.52
C VAL A 60 -17.94 70.25 22.71
N ILE A 61 -19.16 70.16 23.27
CA ILE A 61 -19.53 70.93 24.47
C ILE A 61 -18.74 70.46 25.70
N ALA A 62 -18.51 69.14 25.84
CA ALA A 62 -17.77 68.59 26.97
C ALA A 62 -16.29 69.02 26.95
N ASP A 63 -15.69 69.13 25.76
CA ASP A 63 -14.30 69.53 25.58
C ASP A 63 -14.12 71.05 25.45
N TRP A 64 -15.20 71.83 25.54
CA TRP A 64 -15.21 73.26 25.21
C TRP A 64 -14.13 74.07 25.94
N GLY A 65 -13.34 74.81 25.16
CA GLY A 65 -12.23 75.64 25.65
C GLY A 65 -10.95 74.88 25.94
N SER A 66 -10.88 73.61 25.58
CA SER A 66 -9.63 72.84 25.64
C SER A 66 -8.67 73.32 24.56
N VAL A 67 -7.42 73.59 24.96
CA VAL A 67 -6.30 73.69 24.02
C VAL A 67 -5.76 72.28 23.88
N CYS A 68 -5.88 71.74 22.68
CA CYS A 68 -5.56 70.38 22.37
C CYS A 68 -4.17 70.35 21.79
N GLU A 69 -3.22 69.81 22.57
CA GLU A 69 -1.91 69.47 22.02
C GLU A 69 -2.16 68.56 20.82
N PRO A 70 -1.50 68.81 19.67
CA PRO A 70 -1.64 67.92 18.52
C PRO A 70 -1.35 66.50 18.99
N ALA A 71 -2.23 65.56 18.65
CA ALA A 71 -1.93 64.15 18.86
C ALA A 71 -0.55 63.90 18.23
N ALA A 72 0.35 63.25 18.96
CA ALA A 72 1.64 62.93 18.40
C ALA A 72 1.39 62.13 17.12
N THR A 73 1.85 62.65 16.00
CA THR A 73 1.81 61.93 14.74
C THR A 73 3.07 61.09 14.64
N GLY A 74 2.96 59.98 13.94
CA GLY A 74 4.02 59.00 13.80
C GLY A 74 3.90 58.28 12.48
N SER A 75 4.77 57.30 12.30
CA SER A 75 4.73 56.40 11.15
C SER A 75 4.05 55.09 11.54
N CYS A 76 3.18 54.57 10.68
CA CYS A 76 2.55 53.25 10.82
C CYS A 76 3.10 52.31 9.75
N CYS A 77 3.84 51.27 10.16
CA CYS A 77 4.27 50.19 9.25
C CYS A 77 3.26 49.04 9.29
N VAL A 78 2.65 48.71 8.15
CA VAL A 78 1.74 47.57 8.00
C VAL A 78 2.44 46.51 7.15
N ALA A 79 2.42 45.25 7.59
CA ALA A 79 2.93 44.14 6.77
C ALA A 79 2.09 43.99 5.49
N PRO A 80 2.69 43.69 4.32
CA PRO A 80 4.08 43.30 4.09
C PRO A 80 5.00 44.45 3.61
N GLY A 81 4.84 45.69 4.11
CA GLY A 81 5.79 46.78 3.86
C GLY A 81 5.19 48.14 3.50
N GLU A 82 3.88 48.32 3.70
CA GLU A 82 3.26 49.63 3.53
C GLU A 82 3.59 50.53 4.73
N CYS A 83 3.99 51.77 4.45
CA CYS A 83 4.24 52.76 5.47
C CYS A 83 3.37 53.99 5.27
N PHE A 84 2.72 54.42 6.33
CA PHE A 84 1.90 55.63 6.35
C PHE A 84 2.52 56.65 7.30
N ASP A 85 2.83 57.84 6.75
CA ASP A 85 3.31 59.00 7.49
C ASP A 85 2.17 59.78 8.14
N ASP A 86 2.49 60.54 9.19
CA ASP A 86 1.59 61.47 9.87
C ASP A 86 0.31 60.82 10.42
N VAL A 87 0.40 59.55 10.82
CA VAL A 87 -0.72 58.76 11.35
C VAL A 87 -0.75 58.88 12.88
N VAL A 88 -1.94 59.00 13.46
CA VAL A 88 -2.13 58.92 14.92
C VAL A 88 -2.25 57.45 15.35
N LEU A 89 -1.89 57.11 16.58
CA LEU A 89 -1.88 55.72 17.07
C LEU A 89 -3.21 54.97 16.80
N ASP A 90 -4.35 55.63 16.95
CA ASP A 90 -5.68 55.02 16.74
C ASP A 90 -5.96 54.66 15.26
N ASP A 91 -5.26 55.28 14.32
CA ASP A 91 -5.37 55.04 12.88
C ASP A 91 -4.34 53.99 12.37
N CYS A 92 -3.64 53.30 13.30
CA CYS A 92 -2.71 52.21 13.02
C CYS A 92 -3.09 50.90 13.77
N PRO A 93 -4.26 50.30 13.52
CA PRO A 93 -4.78 49.19 14.33
C PRO A 93 -4.06 47.85 14.08
N ILE A 94 -3.46 47.68 12.90
CA ILE A 94 -2.81 46.44 12.43
C ILE A 94 -1.31 46.63 12.12
N GLY A 95 -0.78 47.83 12.37
CA GLY A 95 0.61 48.18 12.05
C GLY A 95 1.43 48.52 13.30
N ASN A 96 2.76 48.56 13.13
CA ASN A 96 3.67 48.99 14.18
C ASN A 96 3.79 50.52 14.14
N TRP A 97 3.09 51.19 15.07
CA TRP A 97 3.11 52.65 15.17
C TRP A 97 4.31 53.16 15.96
N THR A 98 5.03 54.13 15.40
CA THR A 98 6.19 54.75 16.03
C THR A 98 5.99 56.26 16.15
N GLU A 99 6.06 56.78 17.37
CA GLU A 99 5.77 58.20 17.67
C GLU A 99 6.86 59.16 17.12
N ASN A 100 6.44 60.28 16.51
CA ASN A 100 7.32 61.38 16.05
C ASN A 100 8.41 60.95 15.04
N THR A 101 8.13 59.94 14.23
CA THR A 101 9.00 59.46 13.17
C THR A 101 8.29 59.49 11.83
N SER A 102 9.04 59.62 10.74
CA SER A 102 8.53 59.39 9.39
C SER A 102 8.93 58.01 8.87
N CYS A 103 8.23 57.52 7.84
CA CYS A 103 8.58 56.33 7.08
C CYS A 103 10.03 56.34 6.58
N SER A 104 10.59 57.54 6.33
CA SER A 104 11.99 57.70 5.94
C SER A 104 12.99 57.56 7.09
N ASP A 105 12.52 57.66 8.34
CA ASP A 105 13.33 57.52 9.56
C ASP A 105 13.25 56.13 10.18
N VAL A 106 12.08 55.47 10.08
CA VAL A 106 11.86 54.16 10.72
C VAL A 106 12.35 53.01 9.86
N GLY A 107 12.35 53.16 8.53
CA GLY A 107 12.59 52.05 7.62
C GLY A 107 11.59 50.94 7.91
N CYS A 108 10.47 50.90 7.20
CA CYS A 108 9.70 49.67 7.18
C CYS A 108 10.54 48.65 6.38
N GLU A 109 11.56 48.10 7.02
CA GLU A 109 12.08 46.82 6.61
C GLU A 109 10.89 45.89 6.61
N VAL A 110 10.67 45.23 5.47
CA VAL A 110 10.03 43.93 5.47
C VAL A 110 10.83 43.18 6.53
N VAL A 111 10.24 42.98 7.71
CA VAL A 111 10.72 41.93 8.59
C VAL A 111 10.40 40.71 7.75
N GLU A 112 11.38 40.26 6.97
CA GLU A 112 11.42 38.90 6.46
C GLU A 112 11.09 38.08 7.69
N LEU A 113 9.89 37.51 7.70
CA LEU A 113 9.54 36.60 8.76
C LEU A 113 10.49 35.45 8.51
N ASP A 114 11.38 35.20 9.46
CA ASP A 114 12.06 33.92 9.54
C ASP A 114 10.98 32.89 9.87
N LEU A 115 10.12 32.59 8.90
CA LEU A 115 9.01 31.64 8.92
C LEU A 115 9.05 30.89 7.59
N TYR A 116 9.12 29.58 7.64
CA TYR A 116 9.31 28.74 6.46
C TYR A 116 8.75 27.35 6.70
N LEU A 117 8.52 26.62 5.60
CA LEU A 117 8.21 25.19 5.65
C LEU A 117 9.45 24.43 6.10
N ASN A 118 9.33 23.50 7.04
CA ASN A 118 10.48 22.85 7.67
C ASN A 118 10.52 21.34 7.48
N GLU A 119 9.40 20.64 7.60
CA GLU A 119 9.29 19.19 7.43
C GLU A 119 7.86 18.88 6.98
N LEU A 120 7.70 17.96 6.03
CA LEU A 120 6.38 17.54 5.55
C LEU A 120 6.34 16.03 5.38
N ARG A 121 5.26 15.43 5.84
CA ARG A 121 4.93 14.02 5.68
C ARG A 121 3.57 13.91 5.02
N THR A 122 3.55 13.27 3.86
CA THR A 122 2.39 13.15 2.97
C THR A 122 2.02 11.68 2.72
N SER A 123 2.90 10.73 3.07
CA SER A 123 2.66 9.30 2.86
C SER A 123 3.57 8.43 3.72
N HIS A 124 3.11 7.24 4.13
CA HIS A 124 3.95 6.27 4.83
C HIS A 124 3.49 4.80 4.66
N PRO A 125 4.29 3.80 5.07
CA PRO A 125 3.85 2.41 5.08
C PRO A 125 2.62 2.24 5.98
N GLY A 126 1.58 1.61 5.44
CA GLY A 126 0.36 1.31 6.19
C GLY A 126 -0.75 2.33 5.95
N PRO A 127 -1.67 2.51 6.91
CA PRO A 127 -2.66 3.60 6.88
C PRO A 127 -1.96 4.94 7.11
N ASP A 128 -2.30 5.98 6.35
CA ASP A 128 -1.75 7.34 6.49
C ASP A 128 -2.26 8.03 7.77
N ASP A 129 -1.79 7.58 8.93
CA ASP A 129 -2.18 8.10 10.25
C ASP A 129 -1.27 9.26 10.72
N ASP A 130 -0.09 9.44 10.10
CA ASP A 130 0.96 10.35 10.55
C ASP A 130 1.33 11.44 9.52
N GLU A 131 0.35 11.97 8.78
CA GLU A 131 0.55 13.13 7.89
C GLU A 131 0.72 14.44 8.68
N TYR A 132 1.68 15.27 8.28
CA TYR A 132 1.93 16.56 8.93
C TYR A 132 2.64 17.58 8.05
N VAL A 133 2.45 18.85 8.41
CA VAL A 133 3.19 19.99 7.90
C VAL A 133 3.81 20.72 9.09
N GLU A 134 5.13 20.85 9.07
CA GLU A 134 5.88 21.55 10.09
C GLU A 134 6.38 22.89 9.58
N LEU A 135 6.11 23.95 10.36
CA LEU A 135 6.63 25.28 10.12
C LEU A 135 7.73 25.58 11.14
N ALA A 136 8.80 26.25 10.71
CA ALA A 136 9.84 26.73 11.60
C ALA A 136 9.98 28.24 11.51
N GLY A 137 10.27 28.87 12.66
CA GLY A 137 10.49 30.29 12.72
C GLY A 137 10.84 30.86 14.08
N ALA A 138 11.02 32.18 14.16
CA ALA A 138 11.40 32.82 15.42
C ALA A 138 10.30 32.65 16.49
N PRO A 139 10.61 32.21 17.72
CA PRO A 139 9.64 32.06 18.79
C PRO A 139 8.84 33.34 19.06
N GLY A 140 7.52 33.22 19.18
CA GLY A 140 6.64 34.37 19.39
C GLY A 140 6.21 35.12 18.11
N THR A 141 6.64 34.66 16.92
CA THR A 141 6.16 35.21 15.64
C THR A 141 4.67 34.96 15.48
N SER A 142 3.89 36.01 15.17
CA SER A 142 2.45 35.86 14.91
C SER A 142 2.21 35.21 13.55
N LEU A 143 1.27 34.27 13.52
CA LEU A 143 0.79 33.59 12.31
C LEU A 143 -0.49 34.23 11.75
N ASP A 144 -0.87 35.42 12.24
CA ASP A 144 -2.00 36.17 11.71
C ASP A 144 -1.86 36.45 10.22
N ASN A 145 -2.94 36.16 9.46
CA ASN A 145 -3.05 36.26 8.02
C ASN A 145 -2.05 35.39 7.24
N VAL A 146 -1.49 34.36 7.87
CA VAL A 146 -0.72 33.31 7.20
C VAL A 146 -1.63 32.14 6.87
N TRP A 147 -1.43 31.57 5.70
CA TRP A 147 -2.12 30.37 5.22
C TRP A 147 -1.12 29.34 4.75
N TYR A 148 -1.36 28.08 5.12
CA TYR A 148 -0.80 26.94 4.42
C TYR A 148 -1.76 26.59 3.26
N VAL A 149 -1.22 26.41 2.06
CA VAL A 149 -1.98 26.13 0.85
C VAL A 149 -1.32 24.98 0.10
N LEU A 150 -2.10 23.97 -0.24
CA LEU A 150 -1.72 22.87 -1.11
C LEU A 150 -2.28 23.11 -2.51
N ILE A 151 -1.43 22.97 -3.53
CA ILE A 151 -1.82 23.02 -4.93
C ILE A 151 -1.41 21.72 -5.61
N GLU A 152 -2.39 21.01 -6.16
CA GLU A 152 -2.26 19.70 -6.80
C GLU A 152 -3.11 19.67 -8.09
N ASP A 153 -3.30 18.47 -8.68
CA ASP A 153 -4.22 18.27 -9.80
C ASP A 153 -5.64 18.00 -9.34
N SER A 154 -6.61 18.32 -10.20
CA SER A 154 -7.98 17.98 -9.85
C SER A 154 -8.18 16.47 -9.98
N ASN A 155 -8.92 15.89 -9.03
CA ASN A 155 -9.52 14.54 -9.09
C ASN A 155 -10.33 14.24 -10.40
N SER A 156 -10.52 15.23 -11.28
CA SER A 156 -10.97 15.07 -12.66
C SER A 156 -9.83 15.26 -13.66
N SER A 157 -9.54 14.22 -14.45
CA SER A 157 -8.44 14.20 -15.43
C SER A 157 -8.19 15.52 -16.19
N GLY A 158 -7.04 16.12 -15.94
CA GLY A 158 -6.37 17.07 -16.84
C GLY A 158 -6.38 18.56 -16.47
N ASP A 159 -6.87 18.93 -15.28
CA ASP A 159 -6.78 20.31 -14.76
C ASP A 159 -5.67 20.37 -13.68
N TYR A 160 -4.65 21.22 -13.83
CA TYR A 160 -3.57 21.43 -12.84
C TYR A 160 -3.71 22.76 -12.12
N GLY A 161 -3.04 22.91 -10.97
CA GLY A 161 -3.05 24.18 -10.26
C GLY A 161 -4.30 24.39 -9.42
N VAL A 162 -4.95 23.31 -8.99
CA VAL A 162 -6.14 23.36 -8.15
C VAL A 162 -5.75 23.45 -6.68
N VAL A 163 -6.42 24.31 -5.93
CA VAL A 163 -6.25 24.40 -4.47
C VAL A 163 -6.97 23.23 -3.81
N ASP A 164 -6.23 22.28 -3.28
CA ASP A 164 -6.83 21.11 -2.60
C ASP A 164 -6.94 21.29 -1.09
N GLU A 165 -6.08 22.15 -0.53
CA GLU A 165 -6.14 22.48 0.89
C GLU A 165 -5.78 23.95 1.14
N ALA A 166 -6.50 24.60 2.05
CA ALA A 166 -6.16 25.95 2.52
C ALA A 166 -6.43 26.11 4.02
N VAL A 167 -5.37 26.09 4.83
CA VAL A 167 -5.43 26.18 6.30
C VAL A 167 -5.06 27.58 6.78
N LEU A 168 -6.01 28.26 7.43
CA LEU A 168 -5.80 29.58 8.02
C LEU A 168 -5.14 29.50 9.41
N LEU A 169 -4.01 30.18 9.58
CA LEU A 169 -3.21 30.15 10.83
C LEU A 169 -3.44 31.37 11.75
N THR A 170 -4.42 32.23 11.45
CA THR A 170 -4.74 33.39 12.27
C THR A 170 -5.14 33.02 13.70
N GLY A 171 -4.59 33.74 14.67
CA GLY A 171 -4.80 33.50 16.10
C GLY A 171 -3.74 32.60 16.74
N TYR A 172 -2.86 32.00 15.94
CA TYR A 172 -1.73 31.22 16.44
C TYR A 172 -0.43 32.05 16.48
N THR A 173 0.56 31.55 17.21
CA THR A 173 1.86 32.19 17.39
C THR A 173 2.91 31.11 17.51
N MET A 174 4.07 31.31 16.89
CA MET A 174 5.18 30.36 16.95
C MET A 174 5.52 30.00 18.40
N PRO A 175 5.57 28.70 18.74
CA PRO A 175 5.89 28.22 20.08
C PRO A 175 7.33 28.56 20.50
N SER A 176 7.69 28.21 21.73
CA SER A 176 8.95 28.65 22.34
C SER A 176 10.20 27.97 21.79
N ASP A 177 10.05 26.80 21.21
CA ASP A 177 11.06 26.05 20.46
C ASP A 177 11.24 26.59 19.04
N GLY A 178 10.24 27.31 18.51
CA GLY A 178 10.25 27.87 17.17
C GLY A 178 9.76 26.89 16.10
N ILE A 179 9.04 25.83 16.49
CA ILE A 179 8.43 24.85 15.60
C ILE A 179 6.92 24.87 15.80
N PHE A 180 6.15 24.91 14.73
CA PHE A 180 4.69 24.87 14.75
C PHE A 180 4.21 23.69 13.90
N LEU A 181 3.60 22.71 14.55
CA LEU A 181 3.20 21.45 13.93
C LEU A 181 1.71 21.43 13.59
N ILE A 182 1.39 21.24 12.31
CA ILE A 182 0.04 21.02 11.80
C ILE A 182 -0.06 19.54 11.42
N ALA A 183 -1.02 18.81 11.97
CA ALA A 183 -1.19 17.39 11.65
C ALA A 183 -2.63 16.94 11.90
N GLU A 184 -2.91 15.71 11.48
CA GLU A 184 -4.19 15.07 11.72
C GLU A 184 -4.43 14.65 13.18
N GLU A 185 -5.68 14.29 13.51
CA GLU A 185 -6.02 13.77 14.86
C GLU A 185 -5.48 12.34 15.07
N THR A 186 -5.17 11.64 13.99
CA THR A 186 -4.61 10.28 13.92
C THR A 186 -3.13 10.21 14.31
N MET A 187 -2.42 11.35 14.28
CA MET A 187 -0.98 11.41 14.51
C MET A 187 -0.54 10.73 15.81
N THR A 188 0.46 9.86 15.66
CA THR A 188 1.07 9.07 16.73
C THR A 188 2.48 9.54 17.09
N LEU A 189 3.20 10.20 16.17
CA LEU A 189 4.60 10.60 16.36
C LEU A 189 4.80 11.80 17.30
N ALA A 190 3.86 12.74 17.33
CA ALA A 190 3.96 13.95 18.14
C ALA A 190 2.58 14.48 18.60
N THR A 191 2.59 15.60 19.32
CA THR A 191 1.35 16.33 19.66
C THR A 191 1.29 17.60 18.82
N PRO A 192 0.31 17.73 17.91
CA PRO A 192 0.21 18.90 17.03
C PRO A 192 -0.14 20.19 17.79
N ASP A 193 0.37 21.32 17.29
CA ASP A 193 -0.07 22.65 17.73
C ASP A 193 -1.43 23.02 17.12
N LEU A 194 -1.69 22.52 15.92
CA LEU A 194 -2.96 22.64 15.19
C LEU A 194 -3.36 21.28 14.63
N VAL A 195 -4.56 20.83 15.02
CA VAL A 195 -5.16 19.59 14.49
C VAL A 195 -6.12 19.93 13.36
N VAL A 196 -5.86 19.44 12.16
CA VAL A 196 -6.64 19.63 10.93
C VAL A 196 -6.61 18.31 10.13
N GLU A 197 -7.70 17.99 9.43
CA GLU A 197 -7.74 16.90 8.45
C GLU A 197 -6.98 17.38 7.20
N LEU A 198 -5.84 16.76 6.92
CA LEU A 198 -4.98 17.12 5.80
C LEU A 198 -5.47 16.34 4.56
N ASN A 199 -5.48 16.99 3.40
CA ASN A 199 -5.93 16.35 2.16
C ASN A 199 -4.73 16.06 1.25
N HIS A 200 -3.64 15.51 1.78
CA HIS A 200 -2.47 15.19 0.96
C HIS A 200 -2.79 13.96 0.10
N GLU A 201 -2.58 14.06 -1.21
CA GLU A 201 -2.81 12.93 -2.11
C GLU A 201 -1.53 12.09 -2.28
N ASN A 202 -1.67 10.78 -2.04
CA ASN A 202 -0.55 9.85 -2.10
C ASN A 202 -0.01 9.68 -3.53
N GLY A 203 1.25 10.04 -3.72
CA GLY A 203 2.01 9.73 -4.93
C GLY A 203 1.84 10.73 -6.07
N ASP A 204 1.08 11.80 -5.86
CA ASP A 204 0.91 12.89 -6.82
C ASP A 204 1.92 14.02 -6.59
N GLN A 205 2.32 14.67 -7.69
CA GLN A 205 3.22 15.81 -7.60
C GLN A 205 2.44 17.03 -7.13
N ALA A 206 2.98 17.69 -6.12
CA ALA A 206 2.26 18.66 -5.33
C ALA A 206 3.12 19.89 -5.01
N THR A 207 2.47 21.05 -4.88
CA THR A 207 3.12 22.27 -4.40
C THR A 207 2.55 22.70 -3.06
N TYR A 208 3.42 22.79 -2.07
CA TYR A 208 3.13 23.22 -0.72
C TYR A 208 3.58 24.67 -0.55
N LEU A 209 2.66 25.55 -0.15
CA LEU A 209 2.92 26.99 -0.02
C LEU A 209 2.55 27.50 1.36
N LEU A 210 3.36 28.45 1.82
CA LEU A 210 3.01 29.34 2.91
C LEU A 210 2.81 30.74 2.35
N VAL A 211 1.61 31.30 2.47
CA VAL A 211 1.24 32.57 1.82
C VAL A 211 0.59 33.57 2.79
N ARG A 212 0.55 34.85 2.39
CA ARG A 212 -0.12 35.93 3.11
C ARG A 212 -1.45 36.30 2.46
N ASP A 213 -2.46 36.58 3.28
CA ASP A 213 -3.75 37.13 2.86
C ASP A 213 -4.42 36.34 1.72
N PHE A 214 -4.45 35.00 1.83
CA PHE A 214 -5.15 34.15 0.87
C PHE A 214 -6.65 34.51 0.81
N THR A 215 -7.19 34.57 -0.40
CA THR A 215 -8.56 34.99 -0.71
C THR A 215 -9.32 33.99 -1.59
N GLY A 216 -8.68 32.88 -1.96
CA GLY A 216 -9.27 31.79 -2.74
C GLY A 216 -10.07 30.80 -1.87
N PHE A 217 -10.47 29.69 -2.49
CA PHE A 217 -11.19 28.58 -1.88
C PHE A 217 -10.62 27.24 -2.36
N GLU A 218 -10.81 26.20 -1.56
CA GLU A 218 -10.60 24.81 -2.01
C GLU A 218 -11.43 24.53 -3.27
N GLY A 219 -10.80 23.89 -4.26
CA GLY A 219 -11.30 23.63 -5.60
C GLY A 219 -11.15 24.79 -6.60
N ASP A 220 -10.54 25.92 -6.21
CA ASP A 220 -10.21 26.97 -7.16
C ASP A 220 -9.05 26.51 -8.06
N ASP A 221 -9.29 26.53 -9.38
CA ASP A 221 -8.27 26.33 -10.41
C ASP A 221 -7.49 27.64 -10.65
N LEU A 222 -6.20 27.61 -10.34
CA LEU A 222 -5.29 28.75 -10.40
C LEU A 222 -4.42 28.80 -11.68
N ASP A 223 -4.36 27.72 -12.47
CA ASP A 223 -3.63 27.60 -13.74
C ASP A 223 -4.63 27.26 -14.86
N THR A 224 -5.51 28.21 -15.16
CA THR A 224 -6.72 27.98 -15.94
C THR A 224 -6.50 27.64 -17.42
N ASP A 225 -5.27 27.71 -17.90
CA ASP A 225 -4.88 27.29 -19.24
C ASP A 225 -3.87 26.12 -19.28
N ASP A 226 -3.62 25.50 -18.13
CA ASP A 226 -2.75 24.34 -17.92
C ASP A 226 -1.36 24.52 -18.56
N ASP A 227 -0.80 25.74 -18.50
CA ASP A 227 0.49 26.06 -19.12
C ASP A 227 1.69 25.88 -18.18
N GLY A 228 1.42 25.51 -16.92
CA GLY A 228 2.40 25.33 -15.86
C GLY A 228 2.81 26.64 -15.18
N GLN A 229 1.99 27.69 -15.32
CA GLN A 229 2.13 28.94 -14.59
C GLN A 229 0.79 29.39 -14.04
N LEU A 230 0.78 29.77 -12.77
CA LEU A 230 -0.44 30.30 -12.13
C LEU A 230 -0.92 31.59 -12.83
N ASP A 231 -2.14 31.53 -13.35
CA ASP A 231 -2.91 32.66 -13.89
C ASP A 231 -3.51 33.52 -12.77
N VAL A 232 -3.92 32.86 -11.68
CA VAL A 232 -4.60 33.45 -10.54
C VAL A 232 -3.74 33.26 -9.30
N VAL A 233 -3.42 34.37 -8.63
CA VAL A 233 -2.58 34.39 -7.44
C VAL A 233 -3.38 35.05 -6.32
N PRO A 234 -4.27 34.33 -5.63
CA PRO A 234 -5.23 34.90 -4.68
C PRO A 234 -4.59 35.20 -3.31
N TRP A 235 -3.32 35.55 -3.25
CA TRP A 235 -2.56 35.92 -2.05
C TRP A 235 -1.74 37.19 -2.28
N SER A 236 -1.35 37.87 -1.20
CA SER A 236 -0.56 39.10 -1.28
C SER A 236 0.94 38.83 -1.47
N SER A 237 1.46 37.74 -0.91
CA SER A 237 2.85 37.31 -1.07
C SER A 237 3.04 35.83 -0.70
N VAL A 238 3.97 35.14 -1.36
CA VAL A 238 4.49 33.84 -0.91
C VAL A 238 5.57 34.08 0.14
N ILE A 239 5.47 33.41 1.28
CA ILE A 239 6.47 33.40 2.36
C ILE A 239 7.53 32.34 2.05
N ASP A 240 7.08 31.11 1.78
CA ASP A 240 7.94 29.99 1.39
C ASP A 240 7.13 28.99 0.58
N SER A 241 7.80 28.17 -0.23
CA SER A 241 7.16 27.09 -0.98
C SER A 241 8.13 25.97 -1.30
N VAL A 242 7.61 24.76 -1.43
CA VAL A 242 8.34 23.56 -1.87
C VAL A 242 7.41 22.69 -2.72
N ALA A 243 7.95 22.03 -3.73
CA ALA A 243 7.21 21.07 -4.53
C ALA A 243 7.82 19.68 -4.46
N PHE A 244 6.98 18.65 -4.34
CA PHE A 244 7.40 17.25 -4.38
C PHE A 244 7.25 16.73 -5.81
N LEU A 245 8.32 16.12 -6.32
CA LEU A 245 8.42 15.66 -7.70
C LEU A 245 8.44 14.14 -7.77
N GLY A 246 7.80 13.60 -8.80
CA GLY A 246 7.83 12.18 -9.16
C GLY A 246 8.91 11.90 -10.20
N PRO A 247 9.12 10.62 -10.57
CA PRO A 247 10.16 10.25 -11.52
C PRO A 247 9.89 10.70 -12.96
N ASP A 248 8.62 10.95 -13.29
CA ASP A 248 8.20 11.41 -14.62
C ASP A 248 7.73 12.87 -14.56
N PRO A 249 8.58 13.83 -14.98
CA PRO A 249 8.20 15.25 -15.04
C PRO A 249 7.16 15.54 -16.13
N ASP A 250 6.90 14.57 -17.02
CA ASP A 250 5.91 14.65 -18.09
C ASP A 250 4.62 13.84 -17.76
N ASP A 251 4.47 13.26 -16.55
CA ASP A 251 3.23 12.57 -16.13
C ASP A 251 2.04 13.52 -15.98
N GLY A 252 2.31 14.81 -16.22
CA GLY A 252 1.32 15.85 -16.28
C GLY A 252 0.79 16.13 -14.90
N ASN A 253 1.61 16.72 -14.03
CA ASN A 253 1.21 17.60 -12.93
C ASN A 253 2.23 18.74 -12.96
N ALA A 254 1.77 19.96 -13.24
CA ALA A 254 2.65 21.13 -13.11
C ALA A 254 2.87 21.45 -11.64
N VAL A 255 4.10 21.80 -11.26
CA VAL A 255 4.41 22.30 -9.93
C VAL A 255 4.76 23.79 -9.99
N TYR A 256 4.45 24.50 -8.91
CA TYR A 256 4.45 25.96 -8.87
C TYR A 256 5.48 26.53 -7.87
N SER A 257 6.56 25.78 -7.61
CA SER A 257 7.69 26.20 -6.77
C SER A 257 9.02 26.00 -7.47
N ASP A 258 9.92 26.98 -7.33
CA ASP A 258 11.32 26.87 -7.75
C ASP A 258 12.13 25.92 -6.83
N THR A 259 11.64 25.67 -5.62
CA THR A 259 12.24 24.75 -4.65
C THR A 259 11.56 23.40 -4.79
N THR A 260 12.32 22.36 -5.14
CA THR A 260 11.78 21.04 -5.41
C THR A 260 12.51 19.94 -4.62
N VAL A 261 11.81 18.85 -4.32
CA VAL A 261 12.32 17.66 -3.63
C VAL A 261 11.92 16.41 -4.41
N GLY A 262 12.79 15.40 -4.46
CA GLY A 262 12.56 14.16 -5.19
C GLY A 262 13.06 14.18 -6.64
N PRO A 263 12.77 13.13 -7.42
CA PRO A 263 12.00 11.94 -7.01
C PRO A 263 12.70 11.11 -5.94
N ASP A 264 11.91 10.32 -5.23
CA ASP A 264 12.40 9.24 -4.37
C ASP A 264 12.36 7.92 -5.14
N GLY A 265 13.45 7.60 -5.83
CA GLY A 265 13.51 6.46 -6.74
C GLY A 265 12.47 6.56 -7.87
N ASN A 266 11.42 5.73 -7.80
CA ASN A 266 10.29 5.72 -8.75
C ASN A 266 9.02 6.35 -8.15
N PHE A 267 9.12 7.06 -7.03
CA PHE A 267 8.00 7.60 -6.30
C PHE A 267 8.15 9.12 -6.09
N VAL A 268 7.04 9.78 -5.85
CA VAL A 268 7.04 11.11 -5.22
C VAL A 268 7.46 10.91 -3.75
N PRO A 269 8.30 11.78 -3.17
CA PRO A 269 8.66 11.69 -1.76
C PRO A 269 7.41 11.67 -0.86
N GLY A 270 7.31 10.68 0.03
CA GLY A 270 6.30 10.66 1.10
C GLY A 270 6.70 11.49 2.33
N HIS A 271 7.99 11.84 2.42
CA HIS A 271 8.56 12.65 3.49
C HIS A 271 9.64 13.56 2.93
N ALA A 272 9.71 14.81 3.38
CA ALA A 272 10.84 15.68 3.10
C ALA A 272 11.18 16.56 4.30
N ILE A 273 12.48 16.74 4.50
CA ILE A 273 13.04 17.52 5.58
C ILE A 273 13.86 18.69 5.03
N ARG A 274 13.69 19.86 5.63
CA ARG A 274 14.54 21.02 5.35
C ARG A 274 15.77 21.00 6.22
N CYS A 275 16.92 21.17 5.58
CA CYS A 275 18.22 21.16 6.21
C CYS A 275 18.91 22.53 6.13
N GLY A 276 20.11 22.62 6.72
CA GLY A 276 20.86 23.87 6.84
C GLY A 276 20.96 24.64 5.53
N ALA A 277 21.14 25.97 5.59
CA ALA A 277 21.10 26.85 4.41
C ALA A 277 19.84 26.78 3.52
N GLY A 278 18.79 26.05 3.95
CA GLY A 278 17.50 25.95 3.26
C GLY A 278 17.43 24.86 2.19
N SER A 279 18.39 23.94 2.12
CA SER A 279 18.32 22.79 1.21
C SER A 279 17.32 21.75 1.72
N TRP A 280 16.53 21.17 0.83
CA TRP A 280 15.62 20.08 1.16
C TRP A 280 16.22 18.72 0.79
N ASN A 281 15.95 17.72 1.61
CA ASN A 281 16.27 16.32 1.35
C ASN A 281 14.97 15.50 1.36
N VAL A 282 14.95 14.44 0.56
CA VAL A 282 13.98 13.36 0.73
C VAL A 282 14.23 12.75 2.10
N GLY A 283 13.18 12.66 2.91
CA GLY A 283 13.23 11.98 4.20
C GLY A 283 12.87 10.49 4.05
N CYS A 284 13.00 9.74 5.12
CA CYS A 284 12.83 8.28 5.07
C CYS A 284 11.36 7.94 4.83
N PHE A 285 11.11 6.89 4.05
CA PHE A 285 9.74 6.41 3.89
C PHE A 285 9.26 5.65 5.12
N ASP A 286 10.15 5.09 5.96
CA ASP A 286 9.77 4.63 7.28
C ASP A 286 9.43 5.81 8.22
N LEU A 287 8.80 5.54 9.37
CA LEU A 287 8.47 6.56 10.37
C LEU A 287 9.60 6.75 11.41
N LEU A 288 10.77 6.12 11.23
CA LEU A 288 11.80 6.02 12.26
C LEU A 288 12.62 7.30 12.38
N ALA A 289 12.82 7.99 11.26
CA ALA A 289 13.66 9.18 11.18
C ALA A 289 12.90 10.50 11.34
N ASP A 290 11.57 10.45 11.34
CA ASP A 290 10.68 11.61 11.43
C ASP A 290 10.90 12.41 12.71
N THR A 291 10.91 13.73 12.58
CA THR A 291 11.13 14.64 13.71
C THR A 291 10.01 15.65 13.97
N PRO A 292 8.71 15.30 13.85
CA PRO A 292 7.64 16.26 14.01
C PRO A 292 7.65 16.90 15.41
N GLY A 293 7.62 18.24 15.44
CA GLY A 293 7.73 19.04 16.65
C GLY A 293 9.15 19.14 17.22
N ALA A 294 10.17 18.71 16.48
CA ALA A 294 11.57 18.70 16.90
C ALA A 294 12.48 19.30 15.82
N ALA A 295 13.79 19.13 15.96
CA ALA A 295 14.76 19.65 15.01
C ALA A 295 15.15 18.55 14.01
N ASN A 296 15.07 18.86 12.72
CA ASN A 296 15.35 17.94 11.62
C ASN A 296 16.71 17.25 11.74
N ASN A 297 16.72 15.94 11.49
CA ASN A 297 17.94 15.16 11.36
C ASN A 297 18.47 15.23 9.92
N CYS A 298 19.58 15.95 9.73
CA CYS A 298 20.15 16.23 8.41
C CYS A 298 21.41 15.43 8.09
N GLU A 299 21.60 14.29 8.75
CA GLU A 299 22.70 13.40 8.42
C GLU A 299 22.44 12.74 7.06
N SER A 300 23.48 12.66 6.23
CA SER A 300 23.40 12.16 4.85
C SER A 300 24.53 11.16 4.58
N GLY A 301 25.04 10.53 5.63
CA GLY A 301 26.04 9.48 5.53
C GLY A 301 25.38 8.18 5.06
N ASP A 302 26.19 7.29 4.52
CA ASP A 302 25.87 5.88 4.25
C ASP A 302 27.15 5.14 4.69
N SER A 303 27.11 4.65 5.93
CA SER A 303 28.27 4.25 6.70
C SER A 303 28.76 2.86 6.31
N ASP A 304 27.87 1.98 5.89
CA ASP A 304 28.19 0.61 5.47
C ASP A 304 28.14 0.39 3.95
N GLY A 305 27.58 1.34 3.19
CA GLY A 305 27.60 1.39 1.74
C GLY A 305 26.53 0.53 1.06
N ASP A 306 25.38 0.30 1.70
CA ASP A 306 24.28 -0.50 1.16
C ASP A 306 23.30 0.29 0.29
N GLY A 307 23.42 1.62 0.29
CA GLY A 307 22.64 2.52 -0.54
C GLY A 307 21.53 3.25 0.21
N GLU A 308 21.24 2.88 1.45
CA GLU A 308 20.39 3.64 2.36
C GLU A 308 21.24 4.62 3.18
N ILE A 309 20.67 5.78 3.49
CA ILE A 309 21.40 6.77 4.31
C ILE A 309 21.27 6.39 5.79
N ASP A 310 22.30 6.65 6.59
CA ASP A 310 22.40 6.29 8.02
C ASP A 310 21.17 6.69 8.86
N THR A 311 20.41 7.70 8.42
CA THR A 311 19.18 8.15 9.09
C THR A 311 17.95 7.32 8.75
N CYS A 312 17.93 6.70 7.57
CA CYS A 312 16.87 5.80 7.07
C CYS A 312 17.25 4.33 7.15
N ASP A 313 18.51 4.04 7.44
CA ASP A 313 19.02 2.70 7.54
C ASP A 313 18.65 2.10 8.90
N ASN A 314 17.84 1.04 8.90
CA ASN A 314 17.47 0.30 10.11
C ASN A 314 18.63 -0.55 10.66
N CYS A 315 19.77 -0.62 9.95
CA CYS A 315 21.05 -1.19 10.38
C CYS A 315 22.28 -0.37 9.92
N PRO A 316 22.51 0.86 10.42
CA PRO A 316 23.53 1.83 9.92
C PRO A 316 25.00 1.39 9.81
N ASP A 317 25.34 0.24 10.40
CA ASP A 317 26.70 -0.29 10.45
C ASP A 317 26.81 -1.66 9.74
N LEU A 318 25.71 -2.22 9.21
CA LEU A 318 25.64 -3.54 8.61
C LEU A 318 24.69 -3.61 7.41
N ALA A 319 25.29 -3.56 6.22
CA ALA A 319 24.59 -3.51 4.95
C ALA A 319 23.44 -4.51 4.78
N ASN A 320 22.25 -3.99 4.50
CA ASN A 320 21.01 -4.67 4.16
C ASN A 320 20.20 -3.83 3.17
N GLU A 321 20.59 -3.94 1.89
CA GLU A 321 19.96 -3.25 0.75
C GLU A 321 18.43 -3.46 0.65
N ASP A 322 17.87 -4.47 1.34
CA ASP A 322 16.43 -4.76 1.37
C ASP A 322 15.70 -4.18 2.59
N GLN A 323 16.42 -3.61 3.57
CA GLN A 323 15.91 -3.00 4.80
C GLN A 323 14.88 -3.88 5.52
N ALA A 324 15.04 -5.20 5.46
CA ALA A 324 14.11 -6.13 6.09
C ALA A 324 14.04 -5.88 7.61
N ASP A 325 12.83 -5.67 8.13
CA ASP A 325 12.49 -5.52 9.55
C ASP A 325 11.14 -6.21 9.76
N CYS A 326 11.20 -7.49 10.12
CA CYS A 326 10.03 -8.35 10.07
C CYS A 326 9.07 -8.16 11.26
N ASP A 327 9.55 -7.61 12.38
CA ASP A 327 8.74 -7.32 13.56
C ASP A 327 8.36 -5.84 13.71
N GLY A 328 8.95 -4.97 12.87
CA GLY A 328 8.61 -3.56 12.74
C GLY A 328 9.07 -2.73 13.95
N ASP A 329 10.12 -3.15 14.64
CA ASP A 329 10.65 -2.45 15.80
C ASP A 329 11.65 -1.33 15.45
N GLY A 330 12.01 -1.21 14.16
CA GLY A 330 12.94 -0.24 13.62
C GLY A 330 14.40 -0.70 13.63
N ILE A 331 14.68 -1.93 14.03
CA ILE A 331 16.00 -2.56 13.94
C ILE A 331 15.93 -3.62 12.84
N GLY A 332 16.72 -3.47 11.79
CA GLY A 332 16.70 -4.43 10.68
C GLY A 332 17.11 -5.84 11.11
N ASP A 333 16.55 -6.82 10.43
CA ASP A 333 16.72 -8.26 10.67
C ASP A 333 18.21 -8.63 10.80
N VAL A 334 19.05 -8.11 9.90
CA VAL A 334 20.47 -8.44 9.85
C VAL A 334 21.23 -7.99 11.10
N CYS A 335 20.95 -6.80 11.62
CA CYS A 335 21.62 -6.27 12.81
C CYS A 335 20.95 -6.79 14.08
N ALA A 336 19.63 -7.04 14.08
CA ALA A 336 18.94 -7.74 15.15
C ALA A 336 19.58 -9.12 15.40
N ILE A 337 19.86 -9.89 14.34
CA ILE A 337 20.55 -11.19 14.43
C ILE A 337 22.02 -10.99 14.85
N ALA A 338 22.76 -10.08 14.19
CA ALA A 338 24.18 -9.88 14.45
C ALA A 338 24.49 -9.44 15.89
N ASP A 339 23.61 -8.61 16.47
CA ASP A 339 23.71 -8.12 17.84
C ASP A 339 23.08 -9.08 18.87
N GLY A 340 22.45 -10.16 18.41
CA GLY A 340 21.82 -11.18 19.25
C GLY A 340 20.55 -10.69 19.95
N LEU A 341 19.85 -9.74 19.34
CA LEU A 341 18.50 -9.30 19.71
C LEU A 341 17.44 -10.29 19.20
N ALA A 342 17.69 -10.88 18.02
CA ALA A 342 16.91 -11.95 17.42
C ALA A 342 17.71 -13.27 17.35
N THR A 343 16.99 -14.40 17.31
CA THR A 343 17.58 -15.70 16.98
C THR A 343 17.32 -16.04 15.51
N ASP A 344 18.28 -16.70 14.88
CA ASP A 344 18.20 -17.22 13.50
C ASP A 344 18.87 -18.61 13.53
N CYS A 345 18.05 -19.64 13.71
CA CYS A 345 18.52 -21.00 13.93
C CYS A 345 18.92 -21.73 12.63
N ASN A 346 18.34 -21.36 11.48
CA ASN A 346 18.65 -21.93 10.17
C ASN A 346 19.72 -21.10 9.40
N ALA A 347 20.11 -19.93 9.92
CA ALA A 347 21.06 -18.99 9.34
C ALA A 347 20.63 -18.45 7.97
N ASN A 348 19.32 -18.27 7.75
CA ASN A 348 18.76 -17.76 6.50
C ASN A 348 18.76 -16.22 6.43
N GLY A 349 19.11 -15.52 7.52
CA GLY A 349 19.10 -14.06 7.62
C GLY A 349 17.76 -13.45 8.02
N ILE A 350 16.76 -14.28 8.32
CA ILE A 350 15.42 -13.90 8.80
C ILE A 350 15.33 -14.33 10.27
N PRO A 351 14.85 -13.46 11.18
CA PRO A 351 14.59 -13.84 12.55
C PRO A 351 13.62 -15.02 12.67
N ASP A 352 13.88 -15.94 13.62
CA ASP A 352 13.04 -17.11 13.91
C ASP A 352 11.56 -16.71 14.15
N SER A 353 11.32 -15.53 14.73
CA SER A 353 9.97 -15.00 14.96
C SER A 353 9.17 -14.72 13.69
N CYS A 354 9.86 -14.69 12.55
CA CYS A 354 9.34 -14.33 11.24
C CYS A 354 9.43 -15.47 10.23
N ASP A 355 10.02 -16.59 10.64
CA ASP A 355 9.94 -17.85 9.90
C ASP A 355 8.59 -18.55 10.13
N THR A 356 8.31 -19.54 9.28
CA THR A 356 7.08 -20.34 9.41
C THR A 356 7.19 -21.29 10.61
N ASP A 357 6.17 -21.21 11.47
CA ASP A 357 5.97 -22.09 12.63
C ASP A 357 4.55 -22.63 12.55
N CYS A 358 4.39 -23.80 11.92
CA CYS A 358 3.08 -24.37 11.63
C CYS A 358 2.42 -25.04 12.85
N ASP A 359 3.21 -25.48 13.84
CA ASP A 359 2.69 -26.10 15.07
C ASP A 359 2.49 -25.08 16.22
N GLY A 360 2.98 -23.86 16.06
CA GLY A 360 2.82 -22.72 16.95
C GLY A 360 3.63 -22.86 18.25
N ASN A 361 4.71 -23.64 18.25
CA ASN A 361 5.51 -23.89 19.44
C ASN A 361 6.55 -22.79 19.73
N GLY A 362 6.76 -21.86 18.79
CA GLY A 362 7.71 -20.76 18.83
C GLY A 362 9.11 -21.09 18.31
N ILE A 363 9.26 -22.22 17.60
CA ILE A 363 10.46 -22.65 16.89
C ILE A 363 10.05 -22.80 15.41
N PRO A 364 10.82 -22.25 14.46
CA PRO A 364 10.56 -22.44 13.04
C PRO A 364 10.60 -23.91 12.61
N ASP A 365 9.80 -24.28 11.62
CA ASP A 365 9.65 -25.66 11.13
C ASP A 365 11.00 -26.29 10.75
N ASP A 366 11.85 -25.54 10.04
CA ASP A 366 13.19 -25.96 9.64
C ASP A 366 14.09 -26.29 10.84
N CYS A 367 13.88 -25.56 11.94
CA CYS A 367 14.65 -25.73 13.18
C CYS A 367 14.09 -26.87 14.03
N ASP A 368 12.78 -27.08 14.02
CA ASP A 368 12.16 -28.27 14.59
C ASP A 368 12.64 -29.54 13.87
N LEU A 369 12.68 -29.53 12.53
CA LEU A 369 13.26 -30.62 11.74
C LEU A 369 14.73 -30.87 12.09
N ALA A 370 15.53 -29.80 12.22
CA ALA A 370 16.93 -29.90 12.61
C ALA A 370 17.12 -30.46 14.03
N ASP A 371 16.21 -30.14 14.95
CA ASP A 371 16.16 -30.67 16.33
C ASP A 371 15.50 -32.05 16.43
N GLY A 372 15.06 -32.61 15.31
CA GLY A 372 14.59 -33.99 15.18
C GLY A 372 13.10 -34.16 15.48
N ALA A 373 12.30 -33.13 15.21
CA ALA A 373 10.87 -33.29 15.04
C ALA A 373 10.55 -34.33 13.95
N SER A 374 9.33 -34.87 13.98
CA SER A 374 8.97 -36.02 13.14
C SER A 374 8.59 -35.54 11.74
N ASP A 375 9.16 -36.21 10.74
CA ASP A 375 8.91 -36.10 9.29
C ASP A 375 9.03 -37.53 8.76
N CYS A 376 7.90 -38.24 8.76
CA CYS A 376 7.87 -39.68 8.54
C CYS A 376 8.06 -40.08 7.08
N ASP A 377 7.65 -39.22 6.14
CA ASP A 377 7.72 -39.45 4.70
C ASP A 377 8.97 -38.78 4.07
N GLY A 378 9.65 -37.90 4.81
CA GLY A 378 10.89 -37.25 4.43
C GLY A 378 10.68 -36.12 3.42
N ASN A 379 9.48 -35.54 3.36
CA ASN A 379 9.14 -34.50 2.40
C ASN A 379 9.61 -33.09 2.84
N GLY A 380 10.11 -32.96 4.06
CA GLY A 380 10.58 -31.70 4.64
C GLY A 380 9.49 -30.83 5.27
N ILE A 381 8.29 -31.37 5.48
CA ILE A 381 7.21 -30.80 6.27
C ILE A 381 7.11 -31.61 7.56
N LEU A 382 6.87 -30.93 8.69
CA LEU A 382 6.66 -31.60 9.97
C LEU A 382 5.36 -32.42 9.94
N ASP A 383 5.37 -33.64 10.50
CA ASP A 383 4.16 -34.46 10.68
C ASP A 383 3.04 -33.67 11.38
N ALA A 384 3.39 -32.75 12.29
CA ALA A 384 2.43 -31.91 13.03
C ALA A 384 1.67 -30.91 12.14
N CYS A 385 2.15 -30.70 10.92
CA CYS A 385 1.71 -29.70 9.97
C CYS A 385 1.16 -30.31 8.68
N GLU A 386 1.13 -31.63 8.63
CA GLU A 386 0.46 -32.40 7.62
C GLU A 386 -0.98 -32.70 8.04
N ASP A 387 -1.80 -33.06 7.04
CA ASP A 387 -3.19 -33.42 7.29
C ASP A 387 -3.27 -34.72 8.10
N ASP A 388 -4.19 -34.74 9.08
CA ASP A 388 -4.61 -35.93 9.84
C ASP A 388 -6.13 -36.07 9.69
N CYS A 389 -6.54 -36.63 8.57
CA CYS A 389 -7.93 -36.69 8.15
C CYS A 389 -8.79 -37.57 9.09
N ASN A 390 -8.18 -38.57 9.71
CA ASN A 390 -8.86 -39.48 10.64
C ASN A 390 -8.76 -39.04 12.11
N SER A 391 -8.00 -37.97 12.38
CA SER A 391 -7.78 -37.34 13.68
C SER A 391 -7.24 -38.29 14.75
N ASN A 392 -6.35 -39.22 14.36
CA ASN A 392 -5.76 -40.19 15.27
C ASN A 392 -4.46 -39.70 15.93
N GLY A 393 -3.93 -38.55 15.49
CA GLY A 393 -2.68 -37.94 15.94
C GLY A 393 -1.44 -38.41 15.19
N ILE A 394 -1.61 -39.04 14.02
CA ILE A 394 -0.58 -39.46 13.07
C ILE A 394 -0.97 -38.85 11.74
N ALA A 395 -0.03 -38.20 11.05
CA ALA A 395 -0.31 -37.60 9.75
C ALA A 395 -0.66 -38.66 8.70
N ASP A 396 -1.45 -38.26 7.72
CA ASP A 396 -1.92 -39.09 6.61
C ASP A 396 -0.76 -39.82 5.89
N PRO A 397 0.36 -39.16 5.52
CA PRO A 397 1.51 -39.82 4.90
C PRO A 397 2.15 -40.87 5.82
N CYS A 398 2.12 -40.64 7.14
CA CYS A 398 2.64 -41.60 8.12
C CYS A 398 1.73 -42.81 8.28
N ASP A 399 0.41 -42.61 8.25
CA ASP A 399 -0.58 -43.69 8.32
C ASP A 399 -0.48 -44.63 7.10
N ILE A 400 -0.21 -44.06 5.91
CA ILE A 400 0.05 -44.82 4.69
C ILE A 400 1.39 -45.57 4.81
N THR A 401 2.46 -44.89 5.23
CA THR A 401 3.81 -45.47 5.34
C THR A 401 3.89 -46.62 6.34
N ASP A 402 3.19 -46.51 7.47
CA ASP A 402 3.14 -47.53 8.52
C ASP A 402 2.12 -48.65 8.23
N GLY A 403 1.32 -48.51 7.16
CA GLY A 403 0.29 -49.46 6.73
C GLY A 403 -0.88 -49.56 7.70
N THR A 404 -1.13 -48.52 8.49
CA THR A 404 -2.33 -48.38 9.34
C THR A 404 -3.54 -47.94 8.53
N SER A 405 -3.31 -47.26 7.41
CA SER A 405 -4.30 -46.91 6.39
C SER A 405 -3.89 -47.45 5.02
N PHE A 406 -4.87 -47.70 4.16
CA PHE A 406 -4.65 -48.04 2.75
C PHE A 406 -4.76 -46.78 1.89
N ASP A 407 -4.00 -46.74 0.80
CA ASP A 407 -4.10 -45.76 -0.28
C ASP A 407 -4.03 -46.56 -1.59
N ASP A 408 -5.11 -47.28 -1.90
CA ASP A 408 -5.18 -48.19 -3.04
C ASP A 408 -5.05 -47.45 -4.39
N ASN A 409 -5.39 -46.16 -4.42
CA ASN A 409 -5.31 -45.31 -5.61
C ASN A 409 -3.98 -44.51 -5.71
N GLY A 410 -3.21 -44.46 -4.61
CA GLY A 410 -1.86 -43.91 -4.46
C GLY A 410 -1.78 -42.37 -4.47
N ASN A 411 -2.88 -41.68 -4.20
CA ASN A 411 -2.93 -40.22 -4.32
C ASN A 411 -2.40 -39.46 -3.09
N GLY A 412 -1.91 -40.17 -2.07
CA GLY A 412 -1.36 -39.60 -0.85
C GLY A 412 -2.40 -39.32 0.24
N VAL A 413 -3.67 -39.63 0.00
CA VAL A 413 -4.75 -39.52 0.99
C VAL A 413 -5.23 -40.94 1.36
N PRO A 414 -5.32 -41.28 2.65
CA PRO A 414 -5.88 -42.54 3.10
C PRO A 414 -7.28 -42.83 2.53
N ASP A 415 -7.53 -44.02 2.00
CA ASP A 415 -8.84 -44.46 1.47
C ASP A 415 -9.98 -44.28 2.48
N ASP A 416 -9.69 -44.50 3.78
CA ASP A 416 -10.65 -44.30 4.88
C ASP A 416 -11.08 -42.83 5.05
N CYS A 417 -10.34 -41.90 4.47
CA CYS A 417 -10.61 -40.48 4.40
C CYS A 417 -11.18 -40.02 3.05
N GLU A 418 -11.10 -40.88 2.04
CA GLU A 418 -11.59 -40.64 0.68
C GLU A 418 -12.97 -41.25 0.41
N GLY A 419 -13.78 -41.54 1.43
CA GLY A 419 -15.12 -42.12 1.20
C GLY A 419 -15.09 -43.43 0.39
N ASP A 420 -16.14 -43.73 -0.38
CA ASP A 420 -16.20 -44.98 -1.16
C ASP A 420 -15.31 -44.88 -2.43
N VAL A 421 -14.00 -45.13 -2.30
CA VAL A 421 -13.09 -45.35 -3.43
C VAL A 421 -13.47 -46.66 -4.13
N PRO A 422 -13.73 -46.67 -5.46
CA PRO A 422 -14.16 -47.89 -6.15
C PRO A 422 -13.02 -48.91 -6.32
N THR A 423 -12.89 -49.88 -5.41
CA THR A 423 -11.85 -50.94 -5.47
C THR A 423 -12.22 -52.15 -6.36
N THR A 424 -13.40 -52.14 -6.98
CA THR A 424 -13.93 -53.27 -7.78
C THR A 424 -13.56 -53.20 -9.27
N LEU A 425 -12.71 -52.27 -9.66
CA LEU A 425 -12.22 -52.10 -11.03
C LEU A 425 -10.81 -51.50 -11.03
N TRP A 426 -10.00 -51.81 -12.04
CA TRP A 426 -8.66 -51.25 -12.18
C TRP A 426 -8.14 -51.29 -13.62
N ILE A 427 -7.09 -50.53 -13.91
CA ILE A 427 -6.32 -50.61 -15.17
C ILE A 427 -5.37 -51.81 -15.08
N ASN A 428 -5.45 -52.72 -16.04
CA ASN A 428 -4.78 -54.02 -15.96
C ASN A 428 -3.53 -54.13 -16.84
N GLU A 429 -3.59 -53.55 -18.03
CA GLU A 429 -2.54 -53.63 -19.04
C GLU A 429 -2.70 -52.48 -20.03
N PHE A 430 -1.61 -51.89 -20.51
CA PHE A 430 -1.65 -50.93 -21.62
C PHE A 430 -0.38 -50.97 -22.44
N HIS A 431 -0.46 -50.49 -23.68
CA HIS A 431 0.67 -50.33 -24.60
C HIS A 431 0.58 -48.95 -25.24
N TYR A 432 1.64 -48.15 -25.11
CA TYR A 432 1.69 -46.76 -25.57
C TYR A 432 2.87 -46.46 -26.51
N ASP A 433 3.97 -47.22 -26.46
CA ASP A 433 5.15 -46.94 -27.31
C ASP A 433 5.79 -48.21 -27.89
N ASN A 434 6.15 -48.16 -29.17
CA ASN A 434 6.97 -49.19 -29.82
C ASN A 434 7.90 -48.62 -30.90
N THR A 435 8.82 -49.47 -31.37
CA THR A 435 9.78 -49.06 -32.41
C THR A 435 9.07 -48.69 -33.72
N GLY A 436 8.91 -47.40 -34.00
CA GLY A 436 8.53 -46.90 -35.32
C GLY A 436 7.23 -46.12 -35.34
N ALA A 437 6.15 -46.73 -35.84
CA ALA A 437 4.81 -46.13 -35.79
C ALA A 437 4.07 -46.86 -34.68
N ASP A 438 3.48 -46.13 -33.73
CA ASP A 438 2.84 -46.65 -32.51
C ASP A 438 1.69 -47.62 -32.86
N LEU A 439 2.06 -48.86 -33.17
CA LEU A 439 1.17 -49.90 -33.66
C LEU A 439 0.62 -50.71 -32.47
N ASN A 440 -0.66 -51.05 -32.53
CA ASN A 440 -1.35 -51.87 -31.53
C ASN A 440 -1.41 -51.23 -30.13
N GLU A 441 -1.44 -49.91 -29.99
CA GLU A 441 -1.72 -49.31 -28.69
C GLU A 441 -3.07 -49.77 -28.15
N PHE A 442 -3.14 -50.01 -26.84
CA PHE A 442 -4.38 -50.43 -26.20
C PHE A 442 -4.39 -50.06 -24.71
N VAL A 443 -5.60 -50.03 -24.15
CA VAL A 443 -5.82 -50.07 -22.70
C VAL A 443 -6.72 -51.26 -22.39
N GLU A 444 -6.38 -51.97 -21.32
CA GLU A 444 -7.13 -53.07 -20.74
C GLU A 444 -7.50 -52.74 -19.29
N VAL A 445 -8.72 -53.10 -18.91
CA VAL A 445 -9.26 -52.91 -17.57
C VAL A 445 -9.93 -54.19 -17.09
N VAL A 446 -9.93 -54.41 -15.78
CA VAL A 446 -10.69 -55.50 -15.15
C VAL A 446 -11.85 -54.90 -14.36
N LEU A 447 -13.04 -55.45 -14.53
CA LEU A 447 -14.23 -55.13 -13.75
C LEU A 447 -14.68 -56.40 -13.01
N LEU A 448 -14.86 -56.30 -11.69
CA LEU A 448 -15.48 -57.36 -10.90
C LEU A 448 -16.99 -57.48 -11.18
N ASP A 449 -17.53 -58.67 -10.96
CA ASP A 449 -18.97 -58.94 -11.11
C ASP A 449 -19.79 -57.98 -10.24
N GLY A 450 -20.69 -57.22 -10.88
CA GLY A 450 -21.55 -56.24 -10.21
C GLY A 450 -21.27 -54.80 -10.64
N VAL A 451 -20.12 -54.52 -11.23
CA VAL A 451 -19.82 -53.23 -11.87
C VAL A 451 -20.54 -53.15 -13.22
N ASP A 452 -21.33 -52.10 -13.44
CA ASP A 452 -21.95 -51.84 -14.75
C ASP A 452 -20.93 -51.12 -15.65
N PRO A 453 -20.44 -51.75 -16.75
CA PRO A 453 -19.43 -51.15 -17.61
C PRO A 453 -19.90 -49.86 -18.28
N SER A 454 -21.22 -49.62 -18.39
CA SER A 454 -21.74 -48.35 -18.92
C SER A 454 -21.50 -47.15 -17.99
N GLN A 455 -21.15 -47.42 -16.72
CA GLN A 455 -20.83 -46.41 -15.71
C GLN A 455 -19.32 -46.18 -15.55
N VAL A 456 -18.48 -46.97 -16.25
CA VAL A 456 -17.03 -46.89 -16.14
C VAL A 456 -16.45 -46.11 -17.31
N THR A 457 -15.58 -45.16 -17.01
CA THR A 457 -14.87 -44.36 -18.01
C THR A 457 -13.36 -44.50 -17.81
N VAL A 458 -12.63 -44.56 -18.93
CA VAL A 458 -11.17 -44.46 -18.97
C VAL A 458 -10.82 -43.13 -19.63
N SER A 459 -10.03 -42.31 -18.94
CA SER A 459 -9.57 -41.00 -19.38
C SER A 459 -8.05 -40.95 -19.51
N LEU A 460 -7.57 -40.38 -20.61
CA LEU A 460 -6.15 -40.20 -20.89
C LEU A 460 -5.78 -38.72 -20.72
N TYR A 461 -4.67 -38.50 -20.02
CA TYR A 461 -4.22 -37.22 -19.51
C TYR A 461 -2.87 -36.85 -20.10
N ASN A 462 -2.73 -35.58 -20.49
CA ASN A 462 -1.50 -35.05 -21.05
C ASN A 462 -0.56 -34.56 -19.93
N GLY A 463 0.65 -35.11 -19.79
CA GLY A 463 1.57 -34.67 -18.72
C GLY A 463 2.15 -33.26 -18.92
N ASN A 464 2.06 -32.70 -20.14
CA ASN A 464 2.35 -31.29 -20.40
C ASN A 464 1.09 -30.42 -20.24
N GLY A 465 0.65 -30.26 -18.99
CA GLY A 465 -0.46 -29.37 -18.60
C GLY A 465 -1.60 -30.05 -17.83
N GLY A 466 -1.54 -31.37 -17.63
CA GLY A 466 -2.45 -32.12 -16.77
C GLY A 466 -3.87 -32.28 -17.28
N GLY A 467 -4.16 -31.93 -18.54
CA GLY A 467 -5.51 -31.94 -19.10
C GLY A 467 -5.88 -33.25 -19.78
N VAL A 468 -7.16 -33.63 -19.73
CA VAL A 468 -7.74 -34.77 -20.45
C VAL A 468 -7.73 -34.50 -21.94
N TYR A 469 -7.05 -35.34 -22.71
CA TYR A 469 -7.11 -35.28 -24.18
C TYR A 469 -8.09 -36.30 -24.77
N GLN A 470 -8.48 -37.32 -24.01
CA GLN A 470 -9.37 -38.36 -24.50
C GLN A 470 -10.11 -39.10 -23.37
N SER A 471 -11.40 -39.39 -23.54
CA SER A 471 -12.16 -40.30 -22.66
C SER A 471 -12.89 -41.37 -23.48
N ARG A 472 -13.06 -42.56 -22.89
CA ARG A 472 -13.73 -43.72 -23.49
C ARG A 472 -14.59 -44.44 -22.46
N ASN A 473 -15.82 -44.76 -22.83
CA ASN A 473 -16.73 -45.48 -21.94
C ASN A 473 -16.54 -46.99 -22.13
N VAL A 474 -16.35 -47.73 -21.04
CA VAL A 474 -16.06 -49.18 -21.10
C VAL A 474 -17.23 -49.95 -21.71
N GLY A 475 -18.47 -49.56 -21.40
CA GLY A 475 -19.67 -50.24 -21.90
C GLY A 475 -19.95 -50.07 -23.39
N SER A 476 -19.50 -48.97 -24.01
CA SER A 476 -19.74 -48.70 -25.44
C SER A 476 -18.53 -48.94 -26.34
N ASP A 477 -17.33 -48.66 -25.83
CA ASP A 477 -16.13 -48.55 -26.67
C ASP A 477 -15.20 -49.77 -26.51
N PHE A 478 -15.17 -50.39 -25.33
CA PHE A 478 -14.29 -51.54 -25.06
C PHE A 478 -14.94 -52.86 -25.50
N THR A 479 -14.09 -53.83 -25.84
CA THR A 479 -14.48 -55.20 -26.16
C THR A 479 -14.30 -56.09 -24.94
N ALA A 480 -15.37 -56.77 -24.52
CA ALA A 480 -15.29 -57.79 -23.46
C ALA A 480 -14.51 -59.02 -23.96
N GLY A 481 -13.53 -59.44 -23.18
CA GLY A 481 -12.65 -60.58 -23.45
C GLY A 481 -12.90 -61.76 -22.51
N GLU A 482 -11.90 -62.13 -21.73
CA GLU A 482 -11.95 -63.19 -20.73
C GLU A 482 -13.02 -62.87 -19.66
N ALA A 483 -13.87 -63.87 -19.38
CA ALA A 483 -14.77 -63.87 -18.24
C ALA A 483 -14.30 -64.95 -17.26
N GLY A 484 -13.66 -64.52 -16.17
CA GLY A 484 -13.18 -65.38 -15.10
C GLY A 484 -14.25 -65.67 -14.05
N ALA A 485 -13.84 -66.25 -12.92
CA ALA A 485 -14.73 -66.48 -11.80
C ALA A 485 -14.88 -65.19 -10.97
N GLY A 486 -15.86 -64.35 -11.33
CA GLY A 486 -16.19 -63.11 -10.60
C GLY A 486 -15.65 -61.82 -11.22
N TYR A 487 -15.11 -61.86 -12.43
CA TYR A 487 -14.60 -60.68 -13.14
C TYR A 487 -14.72 -60.84 -14.66
N THR A 488 -14.65 -59.71 -15.37
CA THR A 488 -14.51 -59.64 -16.82
C THR A 488 -13.40 -58.68 -17.21
N VAL A 489 -12.55 -59.09 -18.16
CA VAL A 489 -11.50 -58.27 -18.75
C VAL A 489 -12.06 -57.54 -19.98
N TYR A 490 -11.80 -56.24 -20.08
CA TYR A 490 -12.22 -55.39 -21.19
C TYR A 490 -11.01 -54.72 -21.81
N SER A 491 -10.91 -54.72 -23.14
CA SER A 491 -9.82 -54.05 -23.85
C SER A 491 -10.31 -53.15 -24.98
N LEU A 492 -9.58 -52.07 -25.21
CA LEU A 492 -9.77 -51.14 -26.32
C LEU A 492 -8.45 -50.99 -27.07
N ILE A 493 -8.45 -51.36 -28.34
CA ILE A 493 -7.32 -51.17 -29.26
C ILE A 493 -7.51 -49.86 -30.03
N PHE A 494 -6.47 -49.05 -30.15
CA PHE A 494 -6.47 -47.81 -30.91
C PHE A 494 -5.98 -48.03 -32.34
N ASP A 495 -6.61 -47.34 -33.30
CA ASP A 495 -6.33 -47.53 -34.74
C ASP A 495 -4.98 -46.90 -35.18
N ALA A 496 -4.39 -45.99 -34.36
CA ALA A 496 -2.99 -45.50 -34.31
C ALA A 496 -2.89 -44.16 -33.54
N ASN A 497 -1.79 -43.93 -32.82
CA ASN A 497 -1.48 -42.73 -32.02
C ASN A 497 -2.61 -42.35 -31.03
N GLY A 498 -3.21 -43.36 -30.39
CA GLY A 498 -4.32 -43.21 -29.47
C GLY A 498 -3.88 -42.86 -28.05
N ILE A 499 -2.66 -43.26 -27.67
CA ILE A 499 -2.02 -42.94 -26.41
C ILE A 499 -0.78 -42.08 -26.74
N GLN A 500 -0.40 -41.15 -25.86
CA GLN A 500 0.73 -40.27 -26.12
C GLN A 500 2.02 -40.88 -25.55
N ASN A 501 3.13 -40.65 -26.26
CA ASN A 501 4.47 -41.05 -25.81
C ASN A 501 5.05 -39.90 -24.98
N GLY A 502 5.67 -40.23 -23.84
CA GLY A 502 6.18 -39.26 -22.88
C GLY A 502 5.46 -39.36 -21.52
N PRO A 503 5.75 -38.43 -20.59
CA PRO A 503 5.04 -38.38 -19.32
C PRO A 503 3.56 -38.08 -19.55
N ASP A 504 2.70 -39.06 -19.27
CA ASP A 504 1.26 -39.02 -19.49
C ASP A 504 0.57 -39.97 -18.50
N ALA A 505 -0.76 -39.90 -18.40
CA ALA A 505 -1.50 -40.66 -17.39
C ALA A 505 -2.82 -41.25 -17.89
N ILE A 506 -3.26 -42.31 -17.21
CA ILE A 506 -4.51 -43.03 -17.45
C ILE A 506 -5.29 -43.06 -16.13
N CYS A 507 -6.52 -42.55 -16.19
CA CYS A 507 -7.49 -42.59 -15.11
C CYS A 507 -8.60 -43.58 -15.45
N ILE A 508 -9.05 -44.36 -14.48
CA ILE A 508 -10.31 -45.11 -14.55
C ILE A 508 -11.25 -44.64 -13.43
N ASP A 509 -12.48 -44.32 -13.78
CA ASP A 509 -13.50 -43.83 -12.85
C ASP A 509 -14.82 -44.61 -12.97
N LEU A 510 -15.56 -44.67 -11.87
CA LEU A 510 -16.93 -45.19 -11.79
C LEU A 510 -17.90 -44.05 -11.45
N ASN A 511 -18.71 -43.63 -12.42
CA ASN A 511 -19.60 -42.44 -12.31
C ASN A 511 -18.88 -41.17 -11.84
N GLY A 512 -17.64 -40.95 -12.24
CA GLY A 512 -16.82 -39.79 -11.85
C GLY A 512 -16.07 -39.96 -10.53
N GLN A 513 -16.19 -41.09 -9.83
CA GLN A 513 -15.33 -41.42 -8.69
C GLN A 513 -14.09 -42.14 -9.20
N VAL A 514 -12.91 -41.55 -8.99
CA VAL A 514 -11.63 -42.10 -9.45
C VAL A 514 -11.33 -43.39 -8.68
N ALA A 515 -11.07 -44.47 -9.41
CA ALA A 515 -10.65 -45.74 -8.86
C ALA A 515 -9.13 -45.91 -8.93
N MET A 516 -8.50 -45.37 -9.97
CA MET A 516 -7.05 -45.43 -10.17
C MET A 516 -6.63 -44.31 -11.12
N PHE A 517 -5.57 -43.58 -10.77
CA PHE A 517 -4.96 -42.56 -11.61
C PHE A 517 -3.44 -42.76 -11.68
N ILE A 518 -2.98 -43.41 -12.74
CA ILE A 518 -1.57 -43.77 -12.92
C ILE A 518 -0.90 -43.00 -14.04
N SER A 519 0.38 -42.73 -13.90
CA SER A 519 1.25 -42.18 -14.93
C SER A 519 2.38 -43.14 -15.29
N TYR A 520 3.00 -42.87 -16.43
CA TYR A 520 4.25 -43.48 -16.86
C TYR A 520 5.24 -42.37 -17.20
N GLU A 521 6.54 -42.61 -17.01
CA GLU A 521 7.63 -41.64 -17.24
C GLU A 521 7.58 -40.37 -16.35
N GLY A 522 6.79 -40.40 -15.27
CA GLY A 522 6.77 -39.38 -14.22
C GLY A 522 5.38 -38.93 -13.76
N ALA A 523 5.25 -38.62 -12.47
CA ALA A 523 4.02 -38.14 -11.86
C ALA A 523 3.72 -36.65 -12.16
N PHE A 524 2.43 -36.33 -12.26
CA PHE A 524 1.92 -34.96 -12.40
C PHE A 524 0.47 -34.84 -11.91
N ALA A 525 0.05 -33.61 -11.61
CA ALA A 525 -1.31 -33.29 -11.18
C ALA A 525 -2.25 -33.04 -12.38
N ALA A 526 -3.46 -33.59 -12.31
CA ALA A 526 -4.50 -33.35 -13.30
C ALA A 526 -5.18 -31.98 -13.09
N THR A 527 -5.45 -31.27 -14.18
CA THR A 527 -6.05 -29.93 -14.18
C THR A 527 -7.54 -29.93 -14.55
N ASP A 528 -8.05 -31.03 -15.13
CA ASP A 528 -9.47 -31.22 -15.44
C ASP A 528 -9.89 -32.71 -15.42
N GLY A 529 -11.14 -32.98 -15.79
CA GLY A 529 -11.69 -34.34 -15.83
C GLY A 529 -11.95 -34.97 -14.45
N PRO A 530 -12.17 -36.30 -14.40
CA PRO A 530 -12.47 -37.02 -13.16
C PRO A 530 -11.37 -36.91 -12.10
N ALA A 531 -10.10 -36.83 -12.51
CA ALA A 531 -8.96 -36.73 -11.61
C ALA A 531 -8.53 -35.27 -11.32
N ALA A 532 -9.34 -34.26 -11.65
CA ALA A 532 -8.97 -32.85 -11.43
C ALA A 532 -8.55 -32.58 -9.98
N GLY A 533 -7.32 -32.08 -9.79
CA GLY A 533 -6.72 -31.81 -8.48
C GLY A 533 -5.98 -32.99 -7.86
N LEU A 534 -6.07 -34.20 -8.42
CA LEU A 534 -5.32 -35.37 -7.97
C LEU A 534 -3.95 -35.44 -8.67
N SER A 535 -2.94 -35.93 -7.95
CA SER A 535 -1.65 -36.32 -8.51
C SER A 535 -1.68 -37.76 -9.01
N SER A 536 -1.14 -38.01 -10.20
CA SER A 536 -1.00 -39.36 -10.74
C SER A 536 0.13 -40.13 -10.06
N VAL A 537 -0.02 -41.45 -10.01
CA VAL A 537 0.99 -42.36 -9.46
C VAL A 537 1.86 -42.93 -10.58
N ASP A 538 3.16 -42.63 -10.58
CA ASP A 538 4.08 -43.23 -11.53
C ASP A 538 4.22 -44.74 -11.25
N ILE A 539 3.91 -45.57 -12.24
CA ILE A 539 3.98 -47.03 -12.12
C ILE A 539 5.41 -47.58 -12.07
N GLY A 540 6.41 -46.75 -12.34
CA GLY A 540 7.84 -47.09 -12.20
C GLY A 540 8.38 -48.05 -13.27
N VAL A 541 7.60 -48.32 -14.31
CA VAL A 541 8.00 -49.05 -15.52
C VAL A 541 7.59 -48.25 -16.75
N GLU A 542 8.39 -48.29 -17.82
CA GLU A 542 8.22 -47.48 -19.02
C GLU A 542 8.49 -48.31 -20.28
N GLU A 543 7.86 -47.94 -21.39
CA GLU A 543 8.18 -48.48 -22.72
C GLU A 543 9.18 -47.55 -23.40
N GLY A 544 10.47 -47.85 -23.31
CA GLY A 544 11.55 -46.97 -23.83
C GLY A 544 11.70 -46.92 -25.36
N GLY A 545 10.61 -47.01 -26.13
CA GLY A 545 10.60 -46.87 -27.61
C GLY A 545 11.35 -47.95 -28.39
N SER A 546 11.73 -49.05 -27.73
CA SER A 546 12.47 -50.19 -28.33
C SER A 546 11.68 -51.52 -28.32
N GLY A 547 10.45 -51.49 -27.78
CA GLY A 547 9.54 -52.61 -27.70
C GLY A 547 8.96 -53.02 -29.07
N THR A 548 8.35 -54.21 -29.10
CA THR A 548 7.58 -54.70 -30.24
C THR A 548 6.10 -54.30 -30.11
N PRO A 549 5.31 -54.33 -31.20
CA PRO A 549 3.85 -54.13 -31.13
C PRO A 549 3.07 -55.20 -30.34
N ASN A 550 3.75 -56.15 -29.68
CA ASN A 550 3.16 -57.15 -28.79
C ASN A 550 3.78 -57.06 -27.39
N SER A 551 4.43 -55.94 -27.06
CA SER A 551 4.86 -55.64 -25.69
C SER A 551 3.83 -54.73 -25.03
N SER A 552 3.86 -54.66 -23.71
CA SER A 552 2.92 -53.87 -22.91
C SER A 552 3.46 -53.67 -21.50
N LEU A 553 2.85 -52.76 -20.75
CA LEU A 553 2.98 -52.65 -19.31
C LEU A 553 1.74 -53.26 -18.67
N GLY A 554 1.92 -54.23 -17.79
CA GLY A 554 0.81 -54.96 -17.19
C GLY A 554 1.05 -55.41 -15.76
N LEU A 555 -0.04 -55.62 -15.04
CA LEU A 555 -0.05 -56.15 -13.68
C LEU A 555 0.24 -57.65 -13.66
N THR A 556 1.20 -58.09 -12.83
CA THR A 556 1.54 -59.50 -12.60
C THR A 556 1.43 -59.86 -11.11
N GLY A 557 1.27 -61.14 -10.78
CA GLY A 557 1.09 -61.60 -9.39
C GLY A 557 -0.23 -62.34 -9.14
N THR A 558 -0.68 -62.41 -7.90
CA THR A 558 -1.95 -63.07 -7.51
C THR A 558 -2.70 -62.21 -6.52
N GLY A 559 -3.92 -61.80 -6.86
CA GLY A 559 -4.71 -60.88 -6.05
C GLY A 559 -6.12 -60.63 -6.59
N GLY A 560 -6.93 -59.90 -5.84
CA GLY A 560 -8.30 -59.47 -6.14
C GLY A 560 -8.47 -57.95 -6.31
N SER A 561 -7.44 -57.15 -6.01
CA SER A 561 -7.37 -55.70 -6.28
C SER A 561 -6.04 -55.32 -6.94
N SER A 562 -5.96 -54.11 -7.52
CA SER A 562 -4.75 -53.56 -8.14
C SER A 562 -3.54 -53.54 -7.21
N ALA A 563 -3.73 -53.16 -5.94
CA ALA A 563 -2.68 -53.05 -4.93
C ALA A 563 -1.97 -54.38 -4.59
N GLU A 564 -2.59 -55.53 -4.90
CA GLU A 564 -1.99 -56.86 -4.68
C GLU A 564 -1.12 -57.34 -5.86
N PHE A 565 -1.04 -56.56 -6.93
CA PHE A 565 -0.23 -56.86 -8.12
C PHE A 565 0.99 -55.95 -8.22
N THR A 566 1.86 -56.25 -9.19
CA THR A 566 3.05 -55.44 -9.50
C THR A 566 3.09 -55.12 -10.98
N TRP A 567 3.27 -53.85 -11.32
CA TRP A 567 3.50 -53.39 -12.69
C TRP A 567 4.81 -53.98 -13.25
N THR A 568 4.76 -54.51 -14.46
CA THR A 568 5.91 -55.15 -15.10
C THR A 568 5.82 -54.96 -16.62
N GLU A 569 6.96 -54.81 -17.27
CA GLU A 569 7.07 -54.87 -18.73
C GLU A 569 6.86 -56.31 -19.22
N ILE A 570 5.80 -56.53 -20.01
CA ILE A 570 5.46 -57.80 -20.63
C ILE A 570 5.98 -57.77 -22.08
N ILE A 571 7.07 -58.52 -22.33
CA ILE A 571 7.75 -58.48 -23.62
C ILE A 571 7.20 -59.55 -24.57
N ASP A 572 6.76 -59.14 -25.76
CA ASP A 572 6.27 -60.02 -26.85
C ASP A 572 5.08 -60.94 -26.48
N LEU A 573 4.40 -60.65 -25.37
CA LEU A 573 3.36 -61.49 -24.78
C LEU A 573 2.07 -60.72 -24.45
N ALA A 574 1.94 -59.45 -24.88
CA ALA A 574 0.73 -58.67 -24.69
C ALA A 574 -0.50 -59.42 -25.24
N ASN A 575 -1.57 -59.47 -24.44
CA ASN A 575 -2.70 -60.33 -24.72
C ASN A 575 -4.05 -59.67 -24.43
N PRO A 576 -4.35 -58.53 -25.09
CA PRO A 576 -5.51 -57.71 -24.78
C PRO A 576 -6.82 -58.49 -24.85
N GLY A 577 -7.63 -58.32 -23.81
CA GLY A 577 -8.86 -59.05 -23.53
C GLY A 577 -8.64 -60.34 -22.75
N ALA A 578 -7.51 -60.55 -22.08
CA ALA A 578 -7.27 -61.73 -21.25
C ALA A 578 -6.26 -61.41 -20.14
N SER A 579 -6.31 -62.16 -19.04
CA SER A 579 -5.40 -61.97 -17.90
C SER A 579 -3.93 -62.01 -18.33
N ASN A 580 -3.09 -61.14 -17.76
CA ASN A 580 -1.69 -60.98 -18.17
C ASN A 580 -0.86 -62.25 -17.93
N GLU A 581 0.23 -62.43 -18.69
CA GLU A 581 1.19 -63.51 -18.44
C GLU A 581 1.77 -63.39 -17.01
N GLY A 582 1.62 -64.45 -16.21
CA GLY A 582 2.06 -64.44 -14.82
C GLY A 582 1.09 -63.78 -13.83
N GLN A 583 -0.10 -63.38 -14.28
CA GLN A 583 -1.19 -62.89 -13.43
C GLN A 583 -2.18 -64.00 -13.08
N THR A 584 -2.71 -63.97 -11.86
CA THR A 584 -3.83 -64.80 -11.42
C THR A 584 -4.80 -63.95 -10.63
N ILE A 585 -5.94 -63.62 -11.23
CA ILE A 585 -6.97 -62.83 -10.57
C ILE A 585 -7.80 -63.76 -9.67
N THR A 586 -7.80 -63.47 -8.37
CA THR A 586 -8.58 -64.18 -7.36
C THR A 586 -9.62 -63.23 -6.76
N VAL A 587 -10.87 -63.46 -7.08
CA VAL A 587 -11.97 -62.68 -6.50
C VAL A 587 -12.30 -63.24 -5.10
N PRO A 588 -12.41 -62.40 -4.05
CA PRO A 588 -12.71 -62.81 -2.67
C PRO A 588 -14.01 -63.62 -2.49
#